data_AF-U6K3Q1-F1
#
_entry.id   AF-U6K3Q1-F1
#
_cell.length_a   1.000
_cell.length_b   1.000
_cell.length_c   1.000
_cell.angle_alpha   90.00
_cell.angle_beta   90.00
_cell.angle_gamma   90.00
#
_symmetry.space_group_name_H-M   'P 1'
#
loop_
_entity.id
_entity.type
_entity.pdbx_description
1 polymer ?
#
loop_
_entity_poly.entity_id
_entity_poly.type
_entity_poly.pdbx_seq_one_letter_code
_entity_poly.pdbx_strand_id
1 'polypeptide(L)'
;MLGCLSAERQKKIETGEPKRTAPNHKAAAAAAAATAATAAAAAIAAIAATAAAAAVATAAAKAQPTAAPPTPQQQQQQQQQQHHQHQQQQQHHQQQQQQHQQQQQQQQQT
;
A
#
# COMPACT_ATOMS: atom_id res chain seq x y z
N MET A 1 -89.30 15.54 27.12
CA MET A 1 -89.34 16.75 26.26
C MET A 1 -88.77 16.37 24.91
N LEU A 2 -89.65 16.19 23.93
CA LEU A 2 -89.30 16.13 22.51
C LEU A 2 -88.84 17.52 22.05
N GLY A 3 -87.85 17.60 21.16
CA GLY A 3 -87.47 18.84 20.51
C GLY A 3 -86.51 18.64 19.32
N CYS A 4 -87.09 18.68 18.11
CA CYS A 4 -86.59 19.23 16.83
C CYS A 4 -85.17 18.86 16.34
N LEU A 5 -85.04 18.10 15.23
CA LEU A 5 -85.14 18.50 13.80
C LEU A 5 -83.91 19.26 13.26
N SER A 6 -83.40 18.71 12.14
CA SER A 6 -82.75 19.38 11.01
C SER A 6 -81.32 19.92 11.14
N ALA A 7 -80.43 19.35 10.33
CA ALA A 7 -79.76 20.02 9.21
C ALA A 7 -78.53 19.19 8.80
N GLU A 8 -78.59 18.53 7.65
CA GLU A 8 -77.85 18.99 6.48
C GLU A 8 -76.38 19.36 6.76
N ARG A 9 -75.48 18.44 6.42
CA ARG A 9 -74.34 18.81 5.58
C ARG A 9 -73.80 17.59 4.86
N GLN A 10 -74.41 17.32 3.71
CA GLN A 10 -73.64 16.94 2.53
C GLN A 10 -72.50 17.95 2.38
N LYS A 11 -71.25 17.51 2.48
CA LYS A 11 -70.20 18.13 1.68
C LYS A 11 -69.07 17.14 1.42
N LYS A 12 -69.16 16.60 0.21
CA LYS A 12 -68.04 16.46 -0.70
C LYS A 12 -67.02 15.39 -0.28
N ILE A 13 -67.39 14.17 -0.63
CA ILE A 13 -66.45 13.22 -1.22
C ILE A 13 -65.93 13.90 -2.50
N GLU A 14 -64.85 14.68 -2.38
CA GLU A 14 -64.07 15.12 -3.53
C GLU A 14 -62.93 14.13 -3.69
N THR A 15 -63.25 13.05 -4.41
CA THR A 15 -62.31 12.22 -5.15
C THR A 15 -61.47 13.12 -6.05
N GLY A 16 -60.42 13.70 -5.48
CA GLY A 16 -59.27 14.18 -6.23
C GLY A 16 -58.53 12.95 -6.72
N GLU A 17 -58.86 12.49 -7.93
CA GLU A 17 -57.92 11.68 -8.70
C GLU A 17 -56.58 12.41 -8.67
N PRO A 18 -55.47 11.77 -8.23
CA PRO A 18 -54.17 12.32 -8.49
C PRO A 18 -54.04 12.30 -10.00
N LYS A 19 -54.18 13.49 -10.61
CA LYS A 19 -53.78 13.78 -11.98
C LYS A 19 -52.31 13.39 -12.06
N ARG A 20 -52.07 12.11 -12.35
CA ARG A 20 -50.78 11.54 -12.73
C ARG A 20 -50.43 12.22 -14.04
N THR A 21 -49.92 13.44 -13.94
CA THR A 21 -49.07 14.02 -14.96
C THR A 21 -47.92 13.02 -15.07
N ALA A 22 -48.02 12.10 -16.04
CA ALA A 22 -47.00 11.12 -16.33
C ALA A 22 -45.66 11.88 -16.39
N PRO A 23 -44.77 11.74 -15.40
CA PRO A 23 -43.56 12.52 -15.38
C PRO A 23 -42.69 11.94 -16.48
N ASN A 24 -42.63 12.66 -17.60
CA ASN A 24 -41.58 12.65 -18.62
C ASN A 24 -40.72 11.37 -18.64
N HIS A 25 -41.29 10.24 -19.07
CA HIS A 25 -40.54 9.00 -19.28
C HIS A 25 -39.31 9.23 -20.17
N LYS A 26 -39.38 10.22 -21.07
CA LYS A 26 -38.26 10.67 -21.90
C LYS A 26 -37.14 11.36 -21.10
N ALA A 27 -37.46 12.15 -20.09
CA ALA A 27 -36.46 12.78 -19.22
C ALA A 27 -35.81 11.74 -18.29
N ALA A 28 -36.60 10.80 -17.77
CA ALA A 28 -36.09 9.68 -16.98
C ALA A 28 -35.16 8.77 -17.80
N ALA A 29 -35.52 8.45 -19.06
CA ALA A 29 -34.69 7.68 -19.96
C ALA A 29 -33.39 8.42 -20.35
N ALA A 30 -33.47 9.73 -20.59
CA ALA A 30 -32.28 10.55 -20.88
C ALA A 30 -31.33 10.62 -19.67
N ALA A 31 -31.87 10.78 -18.45
CA ALA A 31 -31.07 10.75 -17.22
C ALA A 31 -30.40 9.38 -17.01
N ALA A 32 -31.13 8.27 -17.23
CA ALA A 32 -30.57 6.93 -17.14
C ALA A 32 -29.45 6.70 -18.16
N ALA A 33 -29.62 7.17 -19.40
CA ALA A 33 -28.59 7.08 -20.44
C ALA A 33 -27.34 7.90 -20.08
N ALA A 34 -27.51 9.09 -19.50
CA ALA A 34 -26.40 9.92 -19.02
C ALA A 34 -25.64 9.23 -17.88
N THR A 35 -26.35 8.67 -16.90
CA THR A 35 -25.72 7.92 -15.80
C THR A 35 -24.96 6.69 -16.31
N ALA A 36 -25.52 5.96 -17.29
CA ALA A 36 -24.85 4.82 -17.90
C ALA A 36 -23.56 5.24 -18.64
N ALA A 37 -23.59 6.36 -19.36
CA ALA A 37 -22.40 6.91 -20.03
C ALA A 37 -21.32 7.33 -19.03
N THR A 38 -21.69 7.99 -17.92
CA THR A 38 -20.73 8.36 -16.87
C THR A 38 -20.14 7.13 -16.18
N ALA A 39 -20.95 6.09 -15.92
CA ALA A 39 -20.47 4.85 -15.34
C ALA A 39 -19.48 4.12 -16.27
N ALA A 40 -19.75 4.09 -17.58
CA ALA A 40 -18.84 3.53 -18.57
C ALA A 40 -17.51 4.30 -18.65
N ALA A 41 -17.55 5.64 -18.65
CA ALA A 41 -16.35 6.46 -18.63
C ALA A 41 -15.50 6.25 -17.37
N ALA A 42 -16.14 6.12 -16.20
CA ALA A 42 -15.46 5.82 -14.95
C ALA A 42 -14.78 4.44 -14.96
N ALA A 43 -15.43 3.43 -15.54
CA ALA A 43 -14.85 2.09 -15.68
C ALA A 43 -13.61 2.09 -16.59
N ILE A 44 -13.65 2.82 -17.72
CA ILE A 44 -12.51 2.96 -18.63
C ILE A 44 -11.34 3.68 -17.91
N ALA A 45 -11.62 4.73 -17.16
CA ALA A 45 -10.59 5.44 -16.39
C ALA A 45 -9.93 4.55 -15.32
N ALA A 46 -10.72 3.71 -14.64
CA ALA A 46 -10.20 2.75 -13.66
C ALA A 46 -9.28 1.69 -14.31
N ILE A 47 -9.65 1.16 -15.48
CA ILE A 47 -8.82 0.20 -16.24
C ILE A 47 -7.52 0.86 -16.71
N ALA A 48 -7.58 2.11 -17.18
CA ALA A 48 -6.37 2.85 -17.59
C ALA A 48 -5.42 3.09 -16.40
N ALA A 49 -5.95 3.43 -15.22
CA ALA A 49 -5.15 3.62 -14.01
C ALA A 49 -4.47 2.32 -13.54
N THR A 50 -5.17 1.18 -13.58
CA THR A 50 -4.57 -0.12 -13.21
C THR A 50 -3.51 -0.57 -14.22
N ALA A 51 -3.72 -0.34 -15.52
CA ALA A 51 -2.72 -0.62 -16.54
C ALA A 51 -1.44 0.24 -16.37
N ALA A 52 -1.60 1.53 -16.05
CA ALA A 52 -0.47 2.42 -15.78
C ALA A 52 0.31 1.99 -14.53
N ALA A 53 -0.39 1.60 -13.45
CA ALA A 53 0.25 1.10 -12.23
C ALA A 53 1.04 -0.20 -12.48
N ALA A 54 0.49 -1.12 -13.28
CA ALA A 54 1.18 -2.35 -13.67
C ALA A 54 2.45 -2.07 -14.53
N ALA A 55 2.39 -1.09 -15.44
CA ALA A 55 3.54 -0.67 -16.23
C ALA A 55 4.67 -0.09 -15.35
N VAL A 56 4.33 0.72 -14.34
CA VAL A 56 5.32 1.27 -13.39
C VAL A 56 5.92 0.15 -12.52
N ALA A 57 5.11 -0.80 -12.04
CA ALA A 57 5.60 -1.91 -11.23
C ALA A 57 6.56 -2.83 -12.02
N THR A 58 6.25 -3.11 -13.29
CA THR A 58 7.13 -3.90 -14.17
C THR A 58 8.42 -3.16 -14.55
N ALA A 59 8.37 -1.84 -14.71
CA ALA A 59 9.56 -1.02 -14.89
C ALA A 59 10.45 -1.01 -13.65
N ALA A 60 9.86 -0.92 -12.44
CA ALA A 60 10.59 -0.97 -11.19
C ALA A 60 11.28 -2.33 -10.94
N ALA A 61 10.62 -3.45 -11.31
CA ALA A 61 11.20 -4.78 -11.20
C ALA A 61 12.42 -4.99 -12.11
N LYS A 62 12.46 -4.36 -13.29
CA LYS A 62 13.61 -4.40 -14.20
C LYS A 62 14.77 -3.51 -13.76
N ALA A 63 14.52 -2.59 -12.83
CA ALA A 63 15.53 -1.67 -12.31
C ALA A 63 16.23 -2.19 -11.05
N GLN A 64 16.07 -3.46 -10.67
CA GLN A 64 16.87 -4.02 -9.59
C GLN A 64 18.35 -3.92 -9.99
N PRO A 65 19.18 -3.19 -9.21
CA PRO A 65 20.59 -3.10 -9.50
C PRO A 65 21.15 -4.50 -9.36
N THR A 66 21.50 -5.13 -10.48
CA THR A 66 22.34 -6.31 -10.46
C THR A 66 23.67 -5.84 -9.90
N ALA A 67 23.93 -6.09 -8.62
CA ALA A 67 25.19 -5.76 -8.00
C ALA A 67 26.29 -6.41 -8.84
N ALA A 68 27.10 -5.58 -9.52
CA ALA A 68 28.18 -6.09 -10.33
C ALA A 68 29.09 -6.94 -9.43
N PRO A 69 29.57 -8.10 -9.90
CA PRO A 69 30.50 -8.89 -9.12
C PRO A 69 31.72 -8.03 -8.76
N PRO A 70 32.28 -8.20 -7.55
CA PRO A 70 33.46 -7.44 -7.15
C PRO A 70 34.57 -7.67 -8.18
N THR A 71 35.19 -6.58 -8.63
CA THR A 71 36.28 -6.66 -9.58
C THR A 71 37.42 -7.51 -8.99
N PRO A 72 38.24 -8.18 -9.82
CA PRO A 72 39.40 -8.95 -9.32
C PRO A 72 40.30 -8.13 -8.40
N GLN A 73 40.41 -6.81 -8.65
CA GLN A 73 41.15 -5.89 -7.82
C GLN A 73 40.52 -5.69 -6.42
N GLN A 74 39.19 -5.58 -6.33
CA GLN A 74 38.50 -5.54 -5.02
C GLN A 74 38.67 -6.86 -4.25
N GLN A 75 38.64 -7.99 -4.94
CA GLN A 75 38.85 -9.29 -4.30
C GLN A 75 40.28 -9.42 -3.75
N GLN A 76 41.30 -8.98 -4.49
CA GLN A 76 42.69 -8.97 -4.01
C GLN A 76 42.88 -8.04 -2.81
N GLN A 77 42.25 -6.85 -2.81
CA GLN A 77 42.31 -5.96 -1.65
C GLN A 77 41.65 -6.57 -0.42
N GLN A 78 40.50 -7.24 -0.57
CA GLN A 78 39.86 -7.95 0.54
C GLN A 78 40.73 -9.08 1.10
N GLN A 79 41.39 -9.86 0.23
CA GLN A 79 42.30 -10.91 0.68
C GLN A 79 43.53 -10.36 1.42
N GLN A 80 44.10 -9.26 0.95
CA GLN A 80 45.20 -8.60 1.66
C GLN A 80 44.74 -8.09 3.03
N GLN A 81 43.56 -7.45 3.13
CA GLN A 81 43.04 -7.01 4.42
C GLN A 81 42.81 -8.17 5.39
N GLN A 82 42.26 -9.30 4.91
CA GLN A 82 42.12 -10.50 5.75
C GLN A 82 43.46 -11.05 6.21
N HIS A 83 44.50 -11.05 5.36
CA HIS A 83 45.84 -11.50 5.74
C HIS A 83 46.45 -10.62 6.85
N HIS A 84 46.33 -9.30 6.72
CA HIS A 84 46.83 -8.37 7.74
C HIS A 84 46.09 -8.54 9.07
N GLN A 85 44.76 -8.75 9.04
CA GLN A 85 43.99 -8.97 10.24
C GLN A 85 44.38 -10.28 10.96
N HIS A 86 44.61 -11.36 10.20
CA HIS A 86 45.10 -12.62 10.76
C HIS A 86 46.49 -12.49 11.38
N GLN A 87 47.41 -11.76 10.74
CA GLN A 87 48.74 -11.51 11.32
C GLN A 87 48.65 -10.70 12.62
N GLN A 88 47.80 -9.67 12.67
CA GLN A 88 47.61 -8.91 13.91
C GLN A 88 47.01 -9.77 15.03
N GLN A 89 46.02 -10.62 14.73
CA GLN A 89 45.49 -11.55 15.73
C GLN A 89 46.56 -12.53 16.22
N GLN A 90 47.39 -13.09 15.34
CA GLN A 90 48.48 -13.98 15.78
C GLN A 90 49.48 -13.26 16.67
N GLN A 91 49.89 -12.04 16.34
CA GLN A 91 50.79 -11.26 17.21
C GLN A 91 50.16 -11.01 18.57
N HIS A 92 48.87 -10.64 18.60
CA HIS A 92 48.17 -10.39 19.86
C HIS A 92 48.12 -11.65 20.74
N HIS A 93 47.82 -12.81 20.16
CA HIS A 93 47.83 -14.09 20.88
C HIS A 93 49.22 -14.43 21.42
N GLN A 94 50.28 -14.27 20.62
CA GLN A 94 51.66 -14.49 21.07
C GLN A 94 52.02 -13.56 22.23
N GLN A 95 51.63 -12.29 22.16
CA GLN A 95 51.93 -11.32 23.21
C GLN A 95 51.19 -11.64 24.52
N GLN A 96 49.92 -12.06 24.44
CA GLN A 96 49.18 -12.55 25.60
C GLN A 96 49.80 -13.82 26.21
N GLN A 97 50.28 -14.74 25.36
CA GLN A 97 50.91 -15.98 25.82
C GLN A 97 52.22 -15.68 26.57
N GLN A 98 53.03 -14.75 26.05
CA GLN A 98 54.25 -14.29 26.74
C GLN A 98 53.93 -13.60 28.07
N GLN A 99 52.87 -12.78 28.12
CA GLN A 99 52.45 -12.14 29.37
C GLN A 99 52.02 -13.16 30.43
N HIS A 100 51.26 -14.18 30.04
CA HIS A 100 50.87 -15.27 30.95
C HIS A 100 52.08 -16.06 31.45
N GLN A 101 53.05 -16.35 30.57
CA GLN A 101 54.29 -17.01 30.97
C GLN A 101 55.09 -16.18 31.98
N GLN A 102 55.20 -14.87 31.77
CA GLN A 102 55.87 -13.98 32.72
C GLN A 102 55.12 -13.92 34.07
N GLN A 103 53.79 -13.88 34.08
CA GLN A 103 53.03 -13.93 35.33
C GLN A 103 53.21 -15.26 36.07
N GLN A 104 53.24 -16.40 35.36
CA GLN A 104 53.52 -17.70 36.00
C GLN A 104 54.93 -17.78 36.58
N GLN A 105 55.93 -17.18 35.92
CA GLN A 105 57.29 -17.14 36.45
C GLN A 105 57.39 -16.26 37.70
N GLN A 106 56.67 -15.14 37.76
CA GLN A 106 56.63 -14.29 38.94
C GLN A 106 55.95 -14.99 40.12
N GLN A 107 54.84 -15.71 39.89
CA GLN A 107 54.15 -16.47 40.95
C GLN A 107 54.99 -17.62 41.52
N GLN A 108 55.98 -18.14 40.78
CA GLN A 108 56.90 -19.16 41.28
C GLN A 108 58.07 -18.59 42.10
N GLN A 109 58.27 -17.26 42.10
CA GLN A 109 59.36 -16.59 42.84
C GLN A 109 58.89 -15.93 44.14
N THR A 110 57.59 -15.75 44.32
CA THR A 110 56.94 -15.31 45.58
C THR A 110 56.52 -16.49 46.44
#